data_AF-A0A414R7N0-F1
#
_entry.id   AF-A0A414R7N0-F1
#
_cell.length_a   1.000
_cell.length_b   1.000
_cell.length_c   1.000
_cell.angle_alpha   90.00
_cell.angle_beta   90.00
_cell.angle_gamma   90.00
#
_symmetry.space_group_name_H-M   'P 1'
#
loop_
_entity.id
_entity.type
_entity.pdbx_description
1 polymer ?
#
loop_
_entity_poly.entity_id
_entity_poly.type
_entity_poly.pdbx_seq_one_letter_code
_entity_poly.pdbx_strand_id
1 'polypeptide(L)' 'MPAINKIHITGFKAFPNDFELELEGKHLLMYGENGSGKSSIYYALHCIFQAPFKSDAGKKYFDIESEQHLKNIEVI' A
#
# COMPACT_ATOMS: atom_id res chain seq x y z
N MET A 1 -12.80 -6.59 -19.68
CA MET A 1 -11.59 -5.79 -19.35
C MET A 1 -11.06 -6.28 -18.02
N PRO A 2 -9.74 -6.43 -17.84
CA PRO A 2 -9.18 -6.70 -16.52
C PRO A 2 -9.49 -5.54 -15.57
N ALA A 3 -9.95 -5.85 -14.36
CA ALA A 3 -10.27 -4.89 -13.31
C ALA A 3 -9.79 -5.44 -11.96
N ILE A 4 -9.48 -4.55 -11.02
CA ILE A 4 -9.09 -4.95 -9.66
C ILE A 4 -10.35 -5.42 -8.93
N ASN A 5 -10.40 -6.69 -8.54
CA ASN A 5 -11.54 -7.25 -7.80
C ASN A 5 -11.41 -7.07 -6.29
N LYS A 6 -10.19 -7.17 -5.77
CA LYS A 6 -9.87 -7.18 -4.35
C LYS A 6 -8.49 -6.58 -4.12
N ILE A 7 -8.33 -5.84 -3.03
CA ILE A 7 -7.04 -5.42 -2.49
C ILE A 7 -6.88 -6.10 -1.12
N HIS A 8 -5.78 -6.83 -0.95
CA HIS A 8 -5.39 -7.44 0.33
C HIS A 8 -4.05 -6.86 0.78
N ILE A 9 -4.00 -6.35 2.01
CA ILE A 9 -2.82 -5.71 2.60
C ILE A 9 -2.58 -6.33 3.98
N THR A 10 -1.34 -6.75 4.24
CA THR A 10 -0.93 -7.29 5.54
C THR A 10 0.41 -6.67 5.94
N GLY A 11 0.53 -6.24 7.20
CA GLY A 11 1.80 -5.77 7.76
C GLY A 11 2.37 -4.52 7.08
N PHE A 12 1.50 -3.60 6.61
CA PHE A 12 1.92 -2.41 5.86
C PHE A 12 1.25 -1.14 6.37
N LYS A 13 2.08 -0.19 6.83
CA LYS A 13 1.68 1.14 7.32
C LYS A 13 0.51 1.05 8.33
N ALA A 14 -0.64 1.64 7.99
CA ALA A 14 -1.82 1.67 8.85
C ALA A 14 -2.54 0.31 8.99
N PHE A 15 -2.07 -0.73 8.29
CA PHE A 15 -2.63 -2.07 8.31
C PHE A 15 -1.60 -3.07 8.86
N PRO A 16 -1.38 -3.11 10.19
CA PRO A 16 -0.42 -4.02 10.81
C PRO A 16 -0.85 -5.50 10.71
N ASN A 17 -2.15 -5.73 10.59
CA ASN A 17 -2.78 -7.03 10.38
C ASN A 17 -3.45 -7.08 9.00
N ASP A 18 -4.13 -8.18 8.69
CA ASP A 18 -4.88 -8.35 7.45
C ASP A 18 -5.95 -7.27 7.28
N PHE A 19 -5.94 -6.63 6.11
CA PHE A 19 -6.95 -5.70 5.64
C PHE A 19 -7.39 -6.11 4.24
N GLU A 20 -8.69 -6.25 4.06
CA GLU A 20 -9.29 -6.60 2.79
C GLU A 20 -10.28 -5.53 2.33
N LEU A 21 -10.18 -5.16 1.05
CA LEU A 21 -11.12 -4.27 0.39
C LEU A 21 -11.63 -4.95 -0.89
N GLU A 22 -12.90 -5.33 -0.87
CA GLU A 22 -13.63 -5.83 -2.03
C GLU A 22 -14.04 -4.67 -2.94
N LEU A 23 -13.76 -4.81 -4.23
CA LEU A 23 -14.05 -3.81 -5.25
C LEU A 23 -15.04 -4.32 -6.29
N GLU A 24 -15.10 -5.63 -6.52
CA GLU A 24 -15.98 -6.25 -7.51
C GLU A 24 -15.81 -5.64 -8.91
N GLY A 25 -14.61 -5.16 -9.24
CA GLY A 25 -14.31 -4.47 -10.49
C GLY A 25 -14.92 -3.06 -10.63
N LYS A 26 -15.45 -2.47 -9.55
CA LYS A 26 -16.04 -1.14 -9.53
C LYS A 26 -15.00 -0.04 -9.26
N HIS A 27 -15.42 1.22 -9.47
CA HIS A 27 -14.61 2.39 -9.13
C HIS A 27 -14.56 2.60 -7.61
N LEU A 28 -13.37 3.00 -7.11
CA LEU A 28 -13.14 3.29 -5.70
C LEU A 28 -12.94 4.80 -5.49
N LEU A 29 -13.74 5.40 -4.61
CA LEU A 29 -13.46 6.71 -4.02
C LEU A 29 -13.17 6.52 -2.54
N MET A 30 -11.96 6.86 -2.09
CA MET A 30 -11.56 6.76 -0.69
C MET A 30 -11.60 8.12 0.00
N TYR A 31 -12.32 8.20 1.13
CA TYR A 31 -12.39 9.38 1.99
C TYR A 31 -12.52 8.95 3.46
N GLY A 32 -12.26 9.85 4.40
CA GLY A 32 -12.25 9.57 5.84
C GLY A 32 -11.28 10.47 6.60
N GLU A 33 -11.24 10.36 7.92
CA GLU A 33 -10.46 11.22 8.83
C GLU A 33 -8.93 11.08 8.66
N ASN A 34 -8.17 12.10 9.05
CA ASN A 34 -6.71 12.02 9.02
C ASN A 34 -6.21 10.84 9.88
N GLY A 35 -5.26 10.07 9.35
CA GLY A 35 -4.77 8.85 10.00
C GLY A 35 -5.57 7.58 9.68
N SER A 36 -6.74 7.65 9.03
CA SER A 36 -7.61 6.49 8.74
C SER A 36 -7.06 5.46 7.72
N GLY A 37 -5.80 5.59 7.28
CA GLY A 37 -5.17 4.63 6.36
C GLY A 37 -5.37 4.86 4.86
N LYS A 38 -6.02 5.95 4.43
CA LYS A 38 -6.21 6.28 2.99
C LYS A 38 -4.91 6.26 2.19
N SER A 39 -3.89 6.98 2.69
CA SER A 39 -2.57 7.03 2.03
C SER A 39 -1.84 5.69 2.08
N SER A 40 -2.13 4.83 3.08
CA SER A 40 -1.54 3.50 3.18
C SER A 40 -1.98 2.61 2.02
N ILE A 41 -3.26 2.66 1.63
CA ILE A 41 -3.77 1.93 0.45
C ILE A 41 -3.10 2.44 -0.83
N TYR A 42 -2.99 3.77 -0.99
CA TYR A 42 -2.27 4.38 -2.11
C TYR A 42 -0.83 3.87 -2.22
N TYR A 43 -0.08 3.87 -1.11
CA TYR A 43 1.31 3.42 -1.11
C TYR A 43 1.46 1.91 -1.37
N ALA A 44 0.53 1.08 -0.90
CA ALA A 44 0.54 -0.35 -1.22
C ALA A 44 0.42 -0.58 -2.73
N LEU A 45 -0.53 0.11 -3.38
CA LEU A 45 -0.69 0.08 -4.84
C LEU A 45 0.53 0.66 -5.56
N HIS A 46 1.09 1.77 -5.05
CA HIS A 46 2.30 2.37 -5.59
C HIS A 46 3.46 1.36 -5.60
N CYS A 47 3.72 0.65 -4.50
CA CYS A 47 4.79 -0.34 -4.43
C CYS A 47 4.64 -1.41 -5.52
N ILE A 48 3.43 -1.96 -5.70
CA ILE A 48 3.14 -3.01 -6.67
C ILE A 48 3.30 -2.50 -8.11
N PHE A 49 2.64 -1.39 -8.45
CA PHE A 49 2.63 -0.89 -9.82
C PHE A 49 3.93 -0.22 -10.24
N GLN A 50 4.70 0.31 -9.30
CA GLN A 50 5.99 0.92 -9.62
C GLN A 50 7.13 -0.10 -9.68
N ALA A 51 7.01 -1.25 -9.01
CA ALA A 51 8.06 -2.26 -8.95
C ALA A 51 8.64 -2.64 -10.33
N PRO A 52 7.86 -2.90 -11.40
CA PRO A 52 8.41 -3.25 -12.71
C PRO A 52 9.26 -2.13 -13.34
N PHE A 53 9.08 -0.89 -12.90
CA PHE A 53 9.80 0.28 -13.42
C PHE A 53 11.01 0.67 -12.57
N LYS A 54 11.31 -0.06 -11.49
CA LYS A 54 12.49 0.18 -10.65
C LYS A 54 13.54 -0.91 -10.86
N SER A 55 14.80 -0.51 -10.90
CA SER A 55 15.94 -1.43 -11.04
C SER A 55 16.03 -2.45 -9.90
N ASP A 56 15.53 -2.11 -8.72
CA ASP A 56 15.52 -2.95 -7.52
C ASP A 56 14.17 -3.64 -7.28
N ALA A 57 13.25 -3.58 -8.24
CA ALA A 57 11.87 -4.04 -8.09
C ALA A 57 11.13 -3.42 -6.88
N GLY A 58 11.53 -2.23 -6.42
CA GLY A 58 10.91 -1.54 -5.29
C GLY A 58 11.35 -2.07 -3.91
N LYS A 59 12.40 -2.89 -3.83
CA LYS A 59 12.96 -3.38 -2.54
C LYS A 59 13.29 -2.24 -1.57
N LYS A 60 13.77 -1.11 -2.07
CA LYS A 60 14.05 0.10 -1.29
C LYS A 60 12.88 0.60 -0.43
N TYR A 61 11.64 0.35 -0.84
CA TYR A 61 10.46 0.73 -0.06
C TYR A 61 10.33 -0.08 1.24
N PHE A 62 11.03 -1.22 1.34
CA PHE A 62 10.98 -2.13 2.48
C PHE A 62 12.33 -2.29 3.19
N ASP A 63 13.35 -1.58 2.72
CA ASP A 63 14.68 -1.53 3.34
C ASP A 63 14.73 -0.33 4.30
N ILE A 64 14.98 -0.58 5.58
CA ILE A 64 14.98 0.45 6.62
C ILE A 64 16.13 1.46 6.46
N GLU A 65 17.21 1.04 5.79
CA GLU A 65 18.36 1.90 5.51
C GLU A 65 18.12 2.82 4.30
N SER A 66 17.03 2.61 3.55
CA SER A 66 16.69 3.46 2.42
C SER A 66 15.95 4.72 2.87
N GLU A 67 16.39 5.89 2.41
CA GLU A 67 15.65 7.16 2.61
C GLU A 67 14.21 7.15 2.05
N GLN A 68 13.89 6.19 1.18
CA GLN A 68 12.57 6.02 0.58
C GLN A 68 11.73 4.92 1.25
N HIS A 69 12.15 4.40 2.39
CA HIS A 69 11.43 3.33 3.07
C HIS A 69 10.00 3.74 3.43
N LEU A 70 9.09 2.77 3.36
CA LEU A 70 7.67 2.95 3.68
C LEU A 70 7.26 2.16 4.91
N LYS A 71 8.22 1.56 5.63
CA LYS A 71 8.02 0.93 6.94
C LYS A 71 7.75 1.98 8.02
N ASN A 72 6.79 1.70 8.88
CA ASN A 72 6.61 2.44 10.14
C ASN A 72 7.63 1.89 11.14
N ILE A 73 8.67 2.68 11.44
CA ILE A 73 9.72 2.29 12.40
C ILE A 73 9.31 2.67 13.83
N GLU A 74 8.44 3.67 13.96
CA GLU A 74 7.90 4.12 15.24
C GLU A 74 6.52 3.51 15.45
N VAL A 75 6.44 2.51 16.35
CA VAL A 75 5.20 2.18 17.05
C VAL A 75 5.11 3.21 18.17
N ILE A 76 4.16 4.12 18.09
CA ILE A 76 3.77 4.96 19.24
C ILE A 76 3.09 4.06 20.26
#